data_AF-A0A127STD8-F1
#
_entry.id   AF-A0A127STD8-F1
#
_cell.length_a   1.000
_cell.length_b   1.000
_cell.length_c   1.000
_cell.angle_alpha   90.00
_cell.angle_beta   90.00
_cell.angle_gamma   90.00
#
_symmetry.space_group_name_H-M   'P 1'
#
loop_
_entity.id
_entity.type
_entity.pdbx_description
1 polymer ?
#
loop_
_entity_poly.entity_id
_entity_poly.type
_entity_poly.pdbx_seq_one_letter_code
_entity_poly.pdbx_strand_id
1 'polypeptide(L)'
;MIKNPERDEIGVLLKKAKRIAVVGLSDNPDRTSYMVSKAMQDNGYEIIPVNPVVDSVLGVKAVASLKDIEGHVDIVNIFRRSEFVMDLAKEFME
;
A
#
# COMPACT_ATOMS: atom_id res chain seq x y z
N MET A 1 13.14 10.66 19.25
CA MET A 1 11.91 11.10 18.54
C MET A 1 12.05 10.69 17.09
N ILE A 2 11.03 10.09 16.49
CA ILE A 2 11.02 9.81 15.05
C ILE A 2 10.76 11.15 14.35
N LYS A 3 11.67 11.55 13.45
CA LYS A 3 11.48 12.73 12.60
C LYS A 3 10.89 12.25 11.28
N ASN A 4 9.74 12.80 10.90
CA ASN A 4 9.17 12.57 9.58
C ASN A 4 9.97 13.33 8.50
N PRO A 5 10.05 12.81 7.27
CA PRO A 5 10.72 13.49 6.16
C PRO A 5 10.05 14.82 5.81
N GLU A 6 10.83 15.76 5.29
CA GLU A 6 10.33 17.05 4.80
C GLU A 6 9.55 16.87 3.49
N ARG A 7 8.73 17.87 3.11
CA ARG A 7 7.85 17.78 1.93
C ARG A 7 8.60 17.48 0.62
N ASP A 8 9.78 18.07 0.43
CA ASP A 8 10.59 17.85 -0.76
C ASP A 8 11.17 16.43 -0.80
N GLU A 9 11.56 15.89 0.36
CA GLU A 9 12.03 14.51 0.49
C GLU A 9 10.91 13.52 0.15
N ILE A 10 9.69 13.75 0.67
CA ILE A 10 8.49 12.97 0.31
C ILE A 10 8.25 13.04 -1.20
N GLY A 11 8.35 14.22 -1.81
CA GLY A 11 8.18 14.41 -3.25
C GLY A 11 9.19 13.60 -4.08
N VAL A 12 10.45 13.55 -3.63
CA VAL A 12 11.50 12.73 -4.28
C VAL A 12 11.22 11.24 -4.11
N LEU A 13 10.81 10.80 -2.92
CA LEU A 13 10.46 9.39 -2.66
C LEU A 13 9.30 8.94 -3.54
N LEU A 14 8.22 9.72 -3.58
CA LEU A 14 7.04 9.41 -4.40
C LEU A 14 7.35 9.37 -5.90
N LYS A 15 8.23 10.25 -6.40
CA LYS A 15 8.63 10.24 -7.81
C LYS A 15 9.53 9.05 -8.19
N LYS A 16 10.27 8.50 -7.23
CA LYS A 16 11.16 7.35 -7.44
C LYS A 16 10.42 6.02 -7.31
N ALA A 17 9.45 5.95 -6.41
CA ALA A 17 8.63 4.77 -6.20
C ALA A 17 7.78 4.43 -7.43
N LYS A 18 7.58 3.14 -7.67
CA LYS A 18 6.71 2.62 -8.72
C LYS A 18 5.73 1.61 -8.18
N ARG A 19 6.16 0.75 -7.26
CA ARG A 19 5.43 -0.44 -6.80
C ARG A 19 4.99 -0.25 -5.35
N ILE A 20 3.69 -0.09 -5.14
CA ILE A 20 3.09 0.27 -3.85
C ILE A 20 2.17 -0.85 -3.38
N ALA A 21 2.49 -1.45 -2.24
CA ALA A 21 1.61 -2.37 -1.54
C ALA A 21 0.60 -1.60 -0.71
N VAL A 22 -0.70 -1.85 -0.90
CA VAL A 22 -1.77 -1.16 -0.16
C VAL A 22 -2.48 -2.14 0.77
N VAL A 23 -2.19 -2.01 2.06
CA VAL A 23 -2.72 -2.87 3.12
C VAL A 23 -4.08 -2.38 3.57
N GLY A 24 -5.08 -3.27 3.51
CA GLY A 24 -6.48 -2.91 3.76
C GLY A 24 -7.15 -2.26 2.55
N LEU A 25 -6.64 -2.52 1.34
CA LEU A 25 -7.31 -2.08 0.12
C LEU A 25 -8.65 -2.81 -0.03
N SER A 26 -9.74 -2.04 -0.04
CA SER A 26 -11.10 -2.54 -0.24
C SER A 26 -11.49 -2.43 -1.71
N ASP A 27 -12.31 -3.37 -2.16
CA ASP A 27 -13.00 -3.38 -3.46
C ASP A 27 -14.21 -2.42 -3.51
N ASN A 28 -14.66 -1.89 -2.38
CA ASN A 28 -15.76 -0.94 -2.30
C ASN A 28 -15.30 0.47 -2.74
N PRO A 29 -15.88 1.04 -3.82
CA PRO A 29 -15.51 2.37 -4.34
C PRO A 29 -15.67 3.53 -3.36
N ASP A 30 -16.55 3.41 -2.37
CA ASP A 30 -16.80 4.46 -1.37
C ASP A 30 -15.71 4.50 -0.27
N ARG A 31 -14.82 3.52 -0.24
CA ARG A 31 -13.73 3.46 0.75
C ARG A 31 -12.57 4.34 0.32
N THR A 32 -12.00 5.07 1.27
CA THR A 32 -10.80 5.90 1.04
C THR A 32 -9.63 5.08 0.47
N SER A 33 -9.45 3.84 0.91
CA SER A 33 -8.40 2.96 0.37
C SER A 33 -8.58 2.70 -1.12
N TYR A 34 -9.82 2.50 -1.59
CA TYR A 34 -10.11 2.38 -3.01
C TYR A 34 -9.83 3.68 -3.76
N MET A 35 -10.42 4.81 -3.31
CA MET A 35 -10.30 6.09 -4.02
C MET A 35 -8.85 6.55 -4.17
N VAL A 36 -8.06 6.45 -3.09
CA VAL A 36 -6.64 6.84 -3.12
C VAL A 36 -5.84 5.89 -4.02
N SER A 37 -6.10 4.58 -3.94
CA SER A 37 -5.40 3.59 -4.77
C SER A 37 -5.73 3.73 -6.25
N LYS A 38 -6.99 4.02 -6.59
CA LYS A 38 -7.43 4.35 -7.95
C LYS A 38 -6.65 5.56 -8.47
N ALA A 39 -6.58 6.63 -7.68
CA ALA A 39 -5.83 7.82 -8.07
C ALA A 39 -4.32 7.54 -8.24
N MET A 40 -3.71 6.72 -7.37
CA MET A 40 -2.32 6.31 -7.54
C MET A 40 -2.12 5.47 -8.81
N GLN A 41 -3.00 4.49 -9.08
CA GLN A 41 -2.95 3.67 -10.30
C GLN A 41 -3.10 4.54 -11.55
N ASP A 42 -4.02 5.50 -11.55
CA ASP A 42 -4.25 6.44 -12.66
C ASP A 42 -3.05 7.37 -12.91
N ASN A 43 -2.19 7.57 -11.90
CA ASN A 43 -0.93 8.31 -12.01
C ASN A 43 0.29 7.41 -12.33
N GLY A 44 0.06 6.13 -12.66
CA GLY A 44 1.09 5.22 -13.15
C GLY A 44 1.83 4.42 -12.07
N TYR A 45 1.38 4.45 -10.82
CA TYR A 45 1.88 3.52 -9.80
C TYR A 45 1.32 2.11 -10.03
N GLU A 46 2.17 1.09 -9.85
CA GLU A 46 1.77 -0.30 -9.76
C GLU A 46 1.23 -0.56 -8.35
N ILE A 47 -0.08 -0.81 -8.25
CA ILE A 47 -0.76 -1.07 -6.97
C ILE A 47 -0.87 -2.57 -6.74
N ILE A 48 -0.42 -3.02 -5.57
CA ILE A 48 -0.58 -4.39 -5.10
C ILE A 48 -1.59 -4.40 -3.94
N PRO A 49 -2.80 -4.94 -4.14
CA PRO A 49 -3.79 -5.04 -3.07
C PRO A 49 -3.38 -6.08 -2.02
N VAL A 50 -3.34 -5.69 -0.76
CA VAL A 50 -3.06 -6.61 0.37
C VAL A 50 -4.27 -6.64 1.28
N ASN A 51 -5.11 -7.65 1.09
CA ASN A 51 -6.34 -7.86 1.85
C ASN A 51 -6.82 -9.31 1.68
N PRO A 52 -6.85 -10.12 2.76
CA PRO A 52 -7.23 -11.54 2.68
C PRO A 52 -8.72 -11.80 2.43
N VAL A 53 -9.56 -10.76 2.43
CA VAL A 53 -11.03 -10.88 2.35
C VAL A 53 -11.56 -10.63 0.93
N VAL A 54 -10.72 -10.15 0.00
CA VAL A 54 -11.12 -9.82 -1.37
C VAL A 54 -10.24 -10.57 -2.36
N ASP A 55 -10.80 -10.96 -3.50
CA ASP A 55 -10.05 -11.70 -4.53
C ASP A 55 -9.23 -10.78 -5.44
N SER A 56 -9.78 -9.62 -5.80
CA SER A 56 -9.12 -8.63 -6.65
C SER A 56 -9.68 -7.24 -6.41
N VAL A 57 -8.85 -6.22 -6.64
CA VAL A 57 -9.22 -4.81 -6.54
C VAL A 57 -8.54 -4.05 -7.68
N LEU A 58 -9.26 -3.15 -8.36
CA LEU A 58 -8.73 -2.34 -9.45
C LEU A 58 -8.08 -3.17 -10.59
N GLY A 59 -8.66 -4.35 -10.87
CA GLY A 59 -8.17 -5.27 -11.90
C GLY A 59 -6.90 -6.04 -11.52
N VAL A 60 -6.41 -5.90 -10.28
CA VAL A 60 -5.23 -6.60 -9.77
C VAL A 60 -5.65 -7.63 -8.72
N LYS A 61 -5.11 -8.84 -8.80
CA LYS A 61 -5.36 -9.89 -7.80
C LYS A 61 -4.82 -9.46 -6.45
N ALA A 62 -5.62 -9.65 -5.40
CA ALA A 62 -5.19 -9.36 -4.05
C ALA A 62 -4.38 -10.51 -3.46
N VAL A 63 -3.44 -10.17 -2.59
CA VAL A 63 -2.71 -11.12 -1.75
C VAL A 63 -3.19 -11.00 -0.29
N ALA A 64 -3.00 -12.07 0.48
CA ALA A 64 -3.48 -12.11 1.86
C ALA A 64 -2.59 -11.30 2.83
N SER A 65 -1.29 -11.27 2.55
CA SER A 65 -0.27 -10.65 3.41
C SER A 65 0.85 -10.00 2.59
N LEU A 66 1.70 -9.19 3.21
CA LEU A 66 2.87 -8.59 2.54
C LEU A 66 3.88 -9.65 2.13
N LYS A 67 3.99 -10.73 2.91
CA LYS A 67 4.89 -11.88 2.62
C LYS A 67 4.54 -12.63 1.33
N ASP A 68 3.30 -12.52 0.89
CA ASP A 68 2.83 -13.16 -0.34
C ASP A 68 3.16 -12.32 -1.59
N ILE A 69 3.77 -11.13 -1.43
CA ILE A 69 4.17 -10.29 -2.55
C ILE A 69 5.48 -10.79 -3.14
N GLU A 70 5.44 -11.13 -4.42
CA GLU A 70 6.65 -11.41 -5.18
C GLU A 70 7.35 -10.12 -5.64
N GLY A 71 8.66 -10.08 -5.43
CA GLY A 71 9.53 -8.97 -5.86
C GLY A 71 9.58 -7.80 -4.89
N HIS A 72 10.20 -6.71 -5.34
CA HIS A 72 10.42 -5.52 -4.51
C HIS A 72 9.14 -4.68 -4.35
N VAL A 73 9.00 -4.06 -3.18
CA VAL A 73 7.97 -3.04 -2.89
C VAL A 73 8.69 -1.76 -2.45
N ASP A 74 8.38 -0.65 -3.10
CA ASP A 74 8.99 0.64 -2.78
C ASP A 74 8.32 1.29 -1.56
N ILE A 75 7.00 1.17 -1.47
CA ILE A 75 6.18 1.81 -0.43
C ILE A 75 5.09 0.84 0.05
N VAL A 76 4.92 0.76 1.37
CA VAL A 76 3.74 0.14 2.01
C VAL A 76 2.81 1.24 2.50
N ASN A 77 1.60 1.29 1.93
CA ASN A 77 0.55 2.23 2.29
C ASN A 77 -0.54 1.52 3.12
N ILE A 78 -0.86 2.03 4.31
CA ILE A 78 -1.62 1.28 5.33
C ILE A 78 -2.95 1.98 5.62
N PHE A 79 -4.06 1.29 5.30
CA PHE A 79 -5.44 1.70 5.63
C PHE A 79 -6.07 0.82 6.73
N ARG A 80 -5.23 0.29 7.63
CA ARG A 80 -5.64 -0.58 8.74
C ARG A 80 -5.67 0.20 10.06
N ARG A 81 -6.44 -0.29 11.04
CA ARG A 81 -6.46 0.29 12.39
C ARG A 81 -5.05 0.29 12.98
N SER A 82 -4.71 1.37 13.69
CA SER A 82 -3.36 1.65 14.20
C SER A 82 -2.79 0.54 15.09
N GLU A 83 -3.65 -0.16 15.84
CA GLU A 83 -3.28 -1.30 16.68
C GLU A 83 -2.56 -2.44 15.94
N PHE A 84 -2.78 -2.59 14.62
CA PHE A 84 -2.16 -3.64 13.81
C PHE A 84 -0.90 -3.19 13.08
N VAL A 85 -0.55 -1.90 13.13
CA VAL A 85 0.57 -1.34 12.35
C VAL A 85 1.91 -1.94 12.79
N MET A 86 2.07 -2.21 14.09
CA MET A 86 3.33 -2.75 14.61
C MET A 86 3.63 -4.16 14.08
N ASP A 87 2.63 -5.02 14.00
CA ASP A 87 2.83 -6.39 13.51
C ASP A 87 3.07 -6.39 12.00
N LEU A 88 2.41 -5.49 11.27
CA LEU A 88 2.66 -5.30 9.84
C LEU A 88 4.08 -4.79 9.56
N ALA A 89 4.61 -3.90 10.42
CA ALA A 89 5.98 -3.41 10.29
C ALA A 89 7.02 -4.53 10.50
N LYS A 90 6.76 -5.46 11.44
CA LYS A 90 7.62 -6.65 11.61
C LYS A 90 7.57 -7.55 10.38
N GLU A 91 6.36 -7.80 9.87
CA GLU A 91 6.15 -8.62 8.67
C GLU A 91 6.92 -8.08 7.45
N PHE A 92 6.98 -6.77 7.28
CA PHE A 92 7.70 -6.13 6.18
C PHE A 92 9.23 -6.21 6.28
N MET A 93 9.79 -6.39 7.48
CA MET A 93 11.24 -6.48 7.67
C MET A 93 11.80 -7.90 7.50
N GLU A 94 10.94 -8.90 7.36
CA GLU A 94 11.29 -10.30 7.13
C GLU A 94 11.40 -10.62 5.64
#